data_AF-A0A4Y2WFT6-F1
#
_entry.id   AF-A0A4Y2WFT6-F1
#
_cell.length_a   1.000
_cell.length_b   1.000
_cell.length_c   1.000
_cell.angle_alpha   90.00
_cell.angle_beta   90.00
_cell.angle_gamma   90.00
#
_symmetry.space_group_name_H-M   'P 1'
#
loop_
_entity.id
_entity.type
_entity.pdbx_description
1 polymer ?
#
loop_
_entity_poly.entity_id
_entity_poly.type
_entity_poly.pdbx_seq_one_letter_code
_entity_poly.pdbx_strand_id
1 'polypeptide(L)'
;MLVENLKEQSLINQRRAYDGIKSLGGVENVSITKRMLLAVRGARHRYRADLMRKKEYLDKKTSKTQEKRKLENELQQLYNRKKKIRLEKEKEETEFEEKIQILEERRKSLL
;
A
#
# COMPACT_ATOMS: atom_id res chain seq x y z
N MET A 1 10.13 26.15 -25.29
CA MET A 1 10.37 24.74 -24.91
C MET A 1 9.65 24.45 -23.60
N LEU A 2 8.65 23.56 -23.59
CA LEU A 2 8.21 22.93 -22.34
C LEU A 2 9.28 21.90 -21.96
N VAL A 3 9.81 22.00 -20.75
CA VAL A 3 10.74 21.01 -20.18
C VAL A 3 9.92 19.77 -19.78
N GLU A 4 10.23 18.59 -20.33
CA GLU A 4 9.50 17.32 -20.13
C GLU A 4 9.36 16.87 -18.65
N ASN A 5 10.13 17.47 -17.73
CA ASN A 5 10.12 17.16 -16.30
C ASN A 5 9.15 18.01 -15.45
N LEU A 6 8.33 18.87 -16.06
CA LEU A 6 7.34 19.67 -15.32
C LEU A 6 6.10 18.85 -15.02
N LYS A 7 5.83 18.61 -13.73
CA LYS A 7 4.55 18.07 -13.26
C LYS A 7 3.41 18.96 -13.72
N GLU A 8 2.30 18.37 -14.15
CA GLU A 8 1.09 19.07 -14.63
C GLU A 8 0.68 20.23 -13.73
N GLN A 9 0.72 20.03 -12.41
CA GLN A 9 0.41 21.07 -11.43
C GLN A 9 1.32 22.30 -11.52
N SER A 10 2.60 22.11 -11.83
CA SER A 10 3.54 23.22 -12.02
C SER A 10 3.18 24.03 -13.26
N LEU A 11 2.79 23.37 -14.35
CA LEU A 11 2.34 24.04 -15.57
C LEU A 11 1.05 24.83 -15.33
N ILE A 12 0.07 24.24 -14.64
CA ILE A 12 -1.17 24.92 -14.25
C ILE A 12 -0.87 26.17 -13.43
N ASN A 13 0.03 26.07 -12.44
CA ASN A 13 0.40 27.21 -11.60
C ASN A 13 1.13 28.30 -12.39
N GLN A 14 2.00 27.95 -13.33
CA GLN A 14 2.66 28.92 -14.22
C GLN A 14 1.64 29.64 -15.11
N ARG A 15 0.68 28.92 -15.69
CA ARG A 15 -0.41 29.53 -16.49
C ARG A 15 -1.24 30.50 -15.66
N ARG A 16 -1.67 30.09 -14.46
CA ARG A 16 -2.41 30.97 -13.54
C ARG A 16 -1.66 32.26 -13.22
N ALA A 17 -0.35 32.17 -12.99
CA ALA A 17 0.49 33.35 -12.76
C ALA A 17 0.56 34.25 -13.99
N TYR A 18 0.79 33.66 -15.17
CA TYR A 18 0.83 34.39 -16.44
C TYR A 18 -0.49 35.09 -16.74
N ASP A 19 -1.63 34.38 -16.65
CA ASP A 19 -2.95 34.92 -16.94
C ASP A 19 -3.30 36.07 -15.98
N GLY A 20 -2.94 35.93 -14.70
CA GLY A 20 -3.10 36.99 -13.71
C GLY A 20 -2.30 38.25 -14.07
N ILE A 21 -1.02 38.10 -14.41
CA ILE A 21 -0.17 39.23 -14.83
C ILE A 21 -0.69 39.87 -16.12
N LYS A 22 -1.11 39.05 -17.09
CA LYS A 22 -1.67 39.52 -18.37
C LYS A 22 -2.95 40.32 -18.16
N SER A 23 -3.83 39.87 -17.27
CA SER A 23 -5.08 40.58 -16.95
C SER A 23 -4.85 41.97 -16.35
N LEU A 24 -3.70 42.20 -15.71
CA LEU A 24 -3.28 43.49 -15.17
C LEU A 24 -2.61 44.39 -16.22
N GLY A 25 -2.49 43.94 -17.47
CA GLY A 25 -1.85 44.70 -18.54
C GLY A 25 -0.33 44.62 -18.56
N GLY A 26 0.27 43.67 -17.82
CA GLY A 26 1.71 43.43 -17.81
C GLY A 26 2.33 43.48 -16.42
N VAL A 27 3.63 43.18 -16.35
CA VAL A 27 4.37 43.06 -15.07
C VAL A 27 4.49 44.41 -14.35
N GLU A 28 4.59 45.51 -15.10
CA GLU A 28 4.73 46.86 -14.55
C GLU A 28 3.52 47.31 -13.73
N ASN A 29 2.34 46.78 -14.04
CA ASN A 29 1.08 47.11 -13.36
C ASN A 29 0.83 46.21 -12.12
N VAL A 30 1.74 45.29 -11.80
CA VAL A 30 1.59 44.40 -10.65
C VAL A 30 2.09 45.09 -9.38
N SER A 31 1.16 45.55 -8.54
CA SER A 31 1.52 46.11 -7.23
C SER A 31 2.05 45.01 -6.28
N ILE A 32 3.32 45.09 -5.90
CA ILE A 32 3.92 44.13 -4.95
C ILE A 32 3.44 44.48 -3.54
N THR A 33 2.60 43.60 -2.97
CA THR A 33 2.07 43.79 -1.61
C THR A 33 2.94 43.11 -0.55
N LYS A 34 2.88 43.61 0.70
CA LYS A 34 3.54 42.99 1.86
C LYS A 34 3.17 41.51 2.04
N ARG A 35 1.93 41.13 1.70
CA ARG A 35 1.47 39.73 1.76
C ARG A 35 2.22 38.84 0.78
N MET A 36 2.52 39.33 -0.43
CA MET A 36 3.30 38.59 -1.43
C MET A 36 4.72 38.33 -0.92
N LEU A 37 5.37 39.34 -0.34
CA LEU A 37 6.70 39.21 0.24
C LEU A 37 6.74 38.16 1.37
N LEU A 38 5.77 38.19 2.27
CA LEU A 38 5.63 37.20 3.34
C LEU A 38 5.36 35.79 2.79
N ALA A 39 4.51 35.67 1.77
CA ALA A 39 4.22 34.40 1.12
C ALA A 39 5.49 33.80 0.49
N VAL A 40 6.28 34.61 -0.23
CA VAL A 40 7.53 34.18 -0.87
C VAL A 40 8.59 33.77 0.16
N ARG A 41 8.74 34.54 1.25
CA ARG A 41 9.75 34.27 2.30
C ARG A 41 9.67 32.83 2.84
N GLY A 42 8.47 32.29 3.02
CA GLY A 42 8.25 30.92 3.51
C GLY A 42 8.13 29.85 2.41
N ALA A 43 8.13 30.21 1.13
CA ALA A 43 7.77 29.29 0.04
C ALA A 43 8.72 28.08 -0.05
N ARG A 44 10.03 28.32 0.06
CA ARG A 44 11.04 27.25 0.02
C ARG A 44 10.90 26.26 1.16
N HIS A 45 10.60 26.76 2.37
CA HIS A 45 10.39 25.90 3.53
C HIS A 45 9.13 25.05 3.38
N ARG A 46 8.00 25.65 2.98
CA ARG A 46 6.75 24.93 2.71
C ARG A 46 6.93 23.85 1.65
N TYR A 47 7.62 24.17 0.56
CA TYR A 47 7.93 23.19 -0.49
C TYR A 47 8.70 21.98 0.05
N ARG A 48 9.74 22.22 0.86
CA ARG A 48 10.51 21.13 1.49
C ARG A 48 9.67 20.32 2.47
N ALA A 49 8.84 20.97 3.29
CA ALA A 49 7.94 20.29 4.22
C ALA A 49 6.94 19.39 3.48
N ASP A 50 6.36 19.86 2.38
CA ASP A 50 5.44 19.07 1.56
C ASP A 50 6.13 17.88 0.87
N LEU A 51 7.37 18.05 0.40
CA LEU A 51 8.16 16.93 -0.12
C LEU A 51 8.41 15.86 0.95
N MET A 52 8.77 16.26 2.17
CA MET A 52 8.98 15.33 3.28
C MET A 52 7.70 14.59 3.65
N ARG A 53 6.57 15.30 3.81
CA ARG A 53 5.26 14.69 4.07
C ARG A 53 4.86 13.70 2.99
N LYS A 54 5.09 14.04 1.71
CA LYS A 54 4.78 13.14 0.59
C LYS A 54 5.64 11.87 0.64
N LYS A 55 6.92 11.99 0.98
CA LYS A 55 7.81 10.84 1.17
C LYS A 55 7.32 9.95 2.31
N GLU A 56 7.06 10.52 3.49
CA GLU A 56 6.55 9.78 4.65
C GLU A 56 5.21 9.07 4.36
N TYR A 57 4.31 9.71 3.61
CA TYR A 57 3.06 9.09 3.20
C TYR A 57 3.28 7.88 2.30
N LEU A 58 4.18 7.98 1.32
CA LEU A 58 4.52 6.87 0.44
C LEU A 58 5.17 5.74 1.21
N ASP A 59 6.12 6.04 2.10
CA ASP A 59 6.81 5.05 2.94
C ASP A 59 5.83 4.33 3.88
N LYS A 60 4.87 5.05 4.48
CA LYS A 60 3.79 4.43 5.28
C LYS A 60 2.89 3.54 4.43
N LYS A 61 2.58 3.95 3.20
CA LYS A 61 1.73 3.17 2.29
C LYS A 61 2.43 1.89 1.83
N THR A 62 3.73 1.95 1.53
CA THR A 62 4.52 0.77 1.16
C THR A 62 4.67 -0.18 2.36
N SER A 63 4.96 0.33 3.56
CA SER A 63 5.04 -0.48 4.79
C SER A 63 3.74 -1.25 5.05
N LYS A 64 2.59 -0.55 5.02
CA LYS A 64 1.27 -1.19 5.21
C LYS A 64 1.00 -2.28 4.17
N THR A 65 1.40 -2.05 2.93
CA THR A 65 1.21 -3.03 1.85
C THR A 65 2.09 -4.26 2.05
N GLN A 66 3.34 -4.07 2.51
CA GLN A 66 4.26 -5.16 2.83
C GLN A 66 3.78 -5.97 4.05
N GLU A 67 3.34 -5.29 5.11
CA GLU A 67 2.76 -5.94 6.29
C GLU A 67 1.53 -6.76 5.94
N LYS A 68 0.61 -6.22 5.14
CA LYS A 68 -0.56 -6.95 4.66
C LYS A 68 -0.18 -8.22 3.90
N ARG A 69 0.80 -8.13 2.99
CA ARG A 69 1.30 -9.31 2.24
C ARG A 69 1.93 -10.36 3.15
N LYS A 70 2.69 -9.94 4.17
CA LYS A 70 3.28 -10.86 5.16
C LYS A 70 2.19 -11.62 5.92
N LEU A 71 1.18 -10.89 6.42
CA LEU A 71 0.04 -11.49 7.12
C LEU A 71 -0.77 -12.46 6.24
N GLU A 72 -1.04 -12.08 4.99
CA GLU A 72 -1.73 -12.95 4.02
C GLU A 72 -0.94 -14.25 3.77
N ASN A 73 0.38 -14.15 3.63
CA ASN A 73 1.25 -15.32 3.46
C ASN A 73 1.27 -16.22 4.71
N GLU A 74 1.37 -15.63 5.91
CA GLU A 74 1.34 -16.38 7.18
C GLU A 74 0.01 -17.10 7.37
N LEU A 75 -1.12 -16.43 7.09
CA LEU A 75 -2.45 -17.04 7.11
C LEU A 75 -2.54 -18.22 6.15
N GLN A 76 -2.06 -18.04 4.91
CA GLN A 76 -2.09 -19.11 3.92
C GLN A 76 -1.25 -20.32 4.35
N GLN A 77 -0.07 -20.09 4.93
CA GLN A 77 0.76 -21.16 5.48
C GLN A 77 0.05 -21.91 6.61
N LEU A 78 -0.62 -21.19 7.52
CA LEU A 78 -1.39 -21.80 8.61
C LEU A 78 -2.57 -22.63 8.08
N TYR A 79 -3.33 -22.12 7.11
CA TYR A 79 -4.42 -22.87 6.48
C TYR A 79 -3.90 -24.16 5.81
N ASN A 80 -2.80 -24.07 5.08
CA ASN A 80 -2.19 -25.23 4.42
C ASN A 80 -1.71 -26.27 5.43
N ARG A 81 -1.05 -25.86 6.51
CA ARG A 81 -0.62 -26.76 7.60
C ARG A 81 -1.81 -27.42 8.28
N LYS A 82 -2.86 -26.66 8.61
CA LYS A 82 -4.09 -27.20 9.19
C LYS A 82 -4.76 -28.23 8.28
N LYS A 83 -4.79 -27.97 6.97
CA LYS A 83 -5.33 -28.92 5.99
C LYS A 83 -4.51 -30.20 5.93
N LYS A 84 -3.18 -30.09 5.94
CA LYS A 84 -2.28 -31.25 5.93
C LYS A 84 -2.51 -32.15 7.16
N ILE A 85 -2.55 -31.55 8.36
CA ILE A 85 -2.80 -32.29 9.61
C ILE A 85 -4.16 -33.00 9.58
N ARG A 86 -5.21 -32.37 9.07
CA ARG A 86 -6.54 -33.01 8.94
C ARG A 86 -6.48 -34.24 8.04
N LEU A 87 -5.80 -34.12 6.91
CA LEU A 87 -5.70 -35.21 5.93
C LEU A 87 -4.84 -36.37 6.44
N GLU A 88 -3.81 -36.08 7.25
CA GLU A 88 -3.04 -37.11 7.96
C GLU A 88 -3.89 -37.81 9.02
N LYS A 89 -4.65 -37.06 9.82
CA LYS A 89 -5.57 -37.60 10.83
C LYS A 89 -6.66 -38.50 10.22
N GLU A 90 -7.26 -38.07 9.11
CA GLU A 90 -8.27 -38.88 8.39
C GLU A 90 -7.68 -40.20 7.88
N LYS A 91 -6.44 -40.19 7.37
CA LYS A 91 -5.75 -41.43 6.95
C LYS A 91 -5.49 -42.36 8.12
N GLU A 92 -4.96 -41.83 9.22
CA GLU A 92 -4.72 -42.61 10.43
C GLU A 92 -6.03 -43.22 10.97
N GLU A 93 -7.13 -42.46 10.97
CA GLU A 93 -8.46 -42.96 11.35
C GLU A 93 -8.89 -44.12 10.46
N THR A 94 -8.78 -44.01 9.13
CA THR A 94 -9.11 -45.12 8.22
C THR A 94 -8.23 -46.35 8.43
N GLU A 95 -6.93 -46.18 8.66
CA GLU A 95 -6.02 -47.30 8.95
C GLU A 95 -6.38 -48.01 10.27
N PHE A 96 -6.82 -47.26 11.28
CA PHE A 96 -7.28 -47.84 12.54
C PHE A 96 -8.61 -48.58 12.37
N GLU A 97 -9.57 -48.02 11.62
CA GLU A 97 -10.85 -48.67 11.31
C GLU A 97 -10.65 -50.00 10.57
N GLU A 98 -9.77 -50.02 9.55
CA GLU A 98 -9.42 -51.25 8.84
C GLU A 98 -8.81 -52.31 9.77
N LYS A 99 -7.87 -51.92 10.63
CA LYS A 99 -7.25 -52.82 11.62
C LYS A 99 -8.28 -53.37 12.61
N ILE A 100 -9.21 -52.53 13.07
CA ILE A 100 -10.29 -52.93 13.97
C ILE A 100 -11.19 -53.96 13.28
N GLN A 101 -11.63 -53.71 12.04
CA GLN A 101 -12.46 -54.64 11.29
C GLN A 101 -11.78 -56.01 11.11
N ILE A 102 -10.52 -56.04 10.71
CA ILE A 102 -9.75 -57.29 10.55
C ILE A 102 -9.71 -58.07 11.86
N LEU A 103 -9.47 -57.39 12.99
CA LEU A 103 -9.41 -58.04 14.31
C LEU A 103 -10.79 -58.52 14.76
N GLU A 104 -11.87 -57.78 14.47
CA GLU A 104 -13.25 -58.20 14.76
C GLU A 104 -13.67 -59.43 13.95
N GLU A 105 -13.35 -59.47 12.66
CA GLU A 105 -13.60 -60.64 11.80
C GLU A 105 -12.83 -61.86 12.29
N ARG A 106 -11.55 -61.69 12.63
CA ARG A 106 -10.73 -62.77 13.19
C ARG A 106 -11.29 -63.25 14.52
N ARG A 107 -11.75 -62.35 15.39
CA ARG A 107 -12.42 -62.70 16.66
C ARG A 107 -13.69 -63.50 16.42
N LYS A 108 -14.53 -63.11 15.44
CA LYS A 108 -15.74 -63.85 15.07
C LYS A 108 -15.43 -65.25 14.54
N SER A 109 -14.34 -65.43 13.79
CA SER A 109 -13.93 -66.74 13.26
C SER A 109 -13.43 -67.73 14.33
N LEU A 110 -13.09 -67.25 15.53
CA LEU A 110 -12.56 -68.04 16.64
C LEU A 110 -13.64 -68.39 17.69
N LEU A 111 -14.86 -67.89 17.53
CA LEU A 111 -16.04 -68.16 18.38
C LEU A 111 -17.00 -69.06 17.63
#